data_AF-A0A0F7JWM9-F1
#
_entry.id   AF-A0A0F7JWM9-F1
#
_cell.length_a   1.000
_cell.length_b   1.000
_cell.length_c   1.000
_cell.angle_alpha   90.00
_cell.angle_beta   90.00
_cell.angle_gamma   90.00
#
_symmetry.space_group_name_H-M   'P 1'
#
loop_
_entity.id
_entity.type
_entity.pdbx_description
1 polymer ?
#
loop_
_entity_poly.entity_id
_entity_poly.type
_entity_poly.pdbx_seq_one_letter_code
_entity_poly.pdbx_strand_id
1 'polypeptide(L)'
;MSIEILVGLPHLNNGPILDRVRRLGQPALVSANALSRWGMRDGVREWQGWRTTQLANAYGLSSLALDSAGFVATAAYGGFPWGLGDYVALAASYPFRWWASADYCVEPEIARDRAEVLDRISRTIRANRDCLMLGRDAGIERTFLPVIQGRRPQDYERCAEALWGPISRQRRVGVGSMCRRDVRGDEGVIAVVEHLDAILPASTRLHLFGVKGDAIPYLLPYAHRIETLDSQAYGISARREAHRRRTRKSDRFVADHLEAWLRAQNAKLRAAPARLPIAAAPAPDPAPTDPWEAAIAQAQAEIRDLIESGDLLGPVL
;
A
#
# COMPACT_ATOMS: atom_id res chain seq x y z
N MET A 1 -6.10 6.19 -22.03
CA MET A 1 -6.45 6.12 -20.60
C MET A 1 -5.35 6.81 -19.82
N SER A 2 -5.67 7.59 -18.79
CA SER A 2 -4.67 8.28 -17.95
C SER A 2 -4.61 7.66 -16.55
N ILE A 3 -3.41 7.62 -15.97
CA ILE A 3 -3.19 7.24 -14.58
C ILE A 3 -3.82 8.31 -13.67
N GLU A 4 -4.56 7.90 -12.64
CA GLU A 4 -5.20 8.80 -11.69
C GLU A 4 -4.41 8.90 -10.38
N ILE A 5 -4.36 10.08 -9.77
CA ILE A 5 -3.63 10.31 -8.52
C ILE A 5 -4.60 10.38 -7.35
N LEU A 6 -4.41 9.54 -6.34
CA LEU A 6 -5.13 9.61 -5.07
C LEU A 6 -4.33 10.46 -4.09
N VAL A 7 -4.97 11.47 -3.53
CA VAL A 7 -4.36 12.31 -2.49
C VAL A 7 -4.43 11.56 -1.16
N GLY A 8 -3.28 11.16 -0.62
CA GLY A 8 -3.21 10.51 0.69
C GLY A 8 -3.52 11.50 1.81
N LEU A 9 -4.68 11.39 2.46
CA LEU A 9 -5.11 12.28 3.53
C LEU A 9 -4.47 11.89 4.87
N PRO A 10 -3.89 12.85 5.63
CA PRO A 10 -3.34 12.56 6.95
C PRO A 10 -4.41 12.34 8.02
N HIS A 11 -5.64 12.80 7.78
CA HIS A 11 -6.83 12.66 8.63
C HIS A 11 -8.09 13.08 7.86
N LEU A 12 -9.26 12.80 8.42
CA LEU A 12 -10.57 13.26 7.91
C LEU A 12 -11.16 14.42 8.73
N ASN A 13 -10.37 15.17 9.50
CA ASN A 13 -10.88 16.38 10.16
C ASN A 13 -11.39 17.40 9.13
N ASN A 14 -12.54 18.02 9.40
CA ASN A 14 -12.99 19.19 8.63
C ASN A 14 -11.96 20.31 8.74
N GLY A 15 -11.68 20.97 7.62
CA GLY A 15 -10.72 22.07 7.58
C GLY A 15 -9.97 22.17 6.25
N PRO A 16 -8.90 22.99 6.22
CA PRO A 16 -8.28 23.44 4.97
C PRO A 16 -7.80 22.34 4.04
N ILE A 17 -7.28 21.22 4.56
CA ILE A 17 -6.80 20.08 3.74
C ILE A 17 -7.99 19.43 3.03
N LEU A 18 -9.05 19.10 3.76
CA LEU A 18 -10.20 18.40 3.20
C LEU A 18 -10.96 19.29 2.22
N ASP A 19 -11.17 20.56 2.57
CA ASP A 19 -11.80 21.56 1.70
C ASP A 19 -11.01 21.79 0.42
N ARG A 20 -9.67 21.68 0.50
CA ARG A 20 -8.78 21.78 -0.66
C ARG A 20 -9.02 20.62 -1.62
N VAL A 21 -9.06 19.39 -1.12
CA VAL A 21 -9.27 18.20 -1.95
C VAL A 21 -10.66 18.23 -2.59
N ARG A 22 -11.70 18.59 -1.84
CA ARG A 22 -13.07 18.77 -2.37
C ARG A 22 -13.10 19.79 -3.51
N ARG A 23 -12.52 20.98 -3.30
CA ARG A 23 -12.49 22.05 -4.33
C ARG A 23 -11.74 21.62 -5.60
N LEU A 24 -10.67 20.84 -5.44
CA LEU A 24 -9.90 20.31 -6.57
C LEU A 24 -10.58 19.12 -7.26
N GLY A 25 -11.64 18.55 -6.67
CA GLY A 25 -12.34 17.37 -7.21
C GLY A 25 -11.50 16.09 -7.18
N GLN A 26 -10.38 16.08 -6.48
CA GLN A 26 -9.41 14.98 -6.55
C GLN A 26 -9.87 13.80 -5.68
N PRO A 27 -9.82 12.55 -6.17
CA PRO A 27 -10.01 11.38 -5.33
C PRO A 27 -8.94 11.32 -4.23
N ALA A 28 -9.31 10.72 -3.11
CA ALA A 28 -8.47 10.63 -1.93
C ALA A 28 -8.27 9.19 -1.49
N LEU A 29 -7.24 8.99 -0.69
CA LEU A 29 -6.97 7.77 0.06
C LEU A 29 -6.76 8.14 1.52
N VAL A 30 -7.26 7.33 2.45
CA VAL A 30 -6.96 7.47 3.87
C VAL A 30 -6.42 6.15 4.41
N SER A 31 -5.41 6.23 5.27
CA SER A 31 -4.89 5.07 5.98
C SER A 31 -5.78 4.75 7.18
N ALA A 32 -6.04 3.46 7.46
CA ALA A 32 -6.80 3.03 8.63
C ALA A 32 -6.28 3.66 9.92
N ASN A 33 -4.95 3.75 10.07
CA ASN A 33 -4.33 4.33 11.27
C ASN A 33 -4.71 5.80 11.51
N ALA A 34 -5.04 6.56 10.45
CA ALA A 34 -5.49 7.95 10.60
C ALA A 34 -6.86 8.06 11.31
N LEU A 35 -7.59 6.94 11.38
CA LEU A 35 -8.89 6.82 12.04
C LEU A 35 -8.79 6.11 13.40
N SER A 36 -7.59 5.72 13.84
CA SER A 36 -7.40 5.06 15.14
C SER A 36 -7.70 6.00 16.31
N ARG A 37 -8.42 5.46 17.30
CA ARG A 37 -8.52 6.03 18.65
C ARG A 37 -7.47 5.35 19.53
N TRP A 38 -6.73 6.17 20.26
CA TRP A 38 -5.66 5.73 21.14
C TRP A 38 -5.92 6.27 22.54
N GLY A 39 -5.70 5.42 23.54
CA GLY A 39 -5.67 5.80 24.94
C GLY A 39 -4.31 5.52 25.56
N MET A 40 -4.22 5.82 26.86
CA MET A 40 -3.07 5.49 27.69
C MET A 40 -3.55 4.61 28.83
N ARG A 41 -2.91 3.46 29.02
CA ARG A 41 -3.15 2.57 30.15
C ARG A 41 -1.80 2.16 30.72
N ASP A 42 -1.58 2.42 32.00
CA ASP A 42 -0.33 2.10 32.72
C ASP A 42 0.94 2.61 32.00
N GLY A 43 0.85 3.78 31.36
CA GLY A 43 1.95 4.39 30.60
C GLY A 43 2.20 3.78 29.21
N VAL A 44 1.41 2.78 28.81
CA VAL A 44 1.45 2.15 27.49
C VAL A 44 0.30 2.67 26.63
N ARG A 45 0.63 2.97 25.37
CA ARG A 45 -0.35 3.41 24.38
C ARG A 45 -1.16 2.20 23.89
N GLU A 46 -2.47 2.25 24.05
CA GLU A 46 -3.39 1.16 23.71
C GLU A 46 -4.37 1.61 22.62
N TRP A 47 -4.60 0.76 21.62
CA TRP A 47 -5.60 1.00 20.59
C TRP A 47 -7.00 0.75 21.18
N GLN A 48 -7.93 1.68 20.95
CA GLN A 48 -9.26 1.69 21.58
C GLN A 48 -10.40 1.69 20.57
N GLY A 49 -10.16 1.24 19.33
CA GLY A 49 -11.17 1.27 18.26
C GLY A 49 -10.99 2.40 17.24
N TRP A 50 -11.97 2.52 16.36
CA TRP A 50 -11.98 3.49 15.26
C TRP A 50 -12.80 4.74 15.56
N ARG A 51 -12.41 5.87 14.97
CA ARG A 51 -13.14 7.14 14.94
C ARG A 51 -14.09 7.18 13.73
N THR A 52 -15.00 6.21 13.60
CA THR A 52 -15.89 6.07 12.44
C THR A 52 -16.77 7.29 12.19
N THR A 53 -17.10 8.08 13.23
CA THR A 53 -17.84 9.35 13.07
C THR A 53 -17.11 10.36 12.20
N GLN A 54 -15.78 10.30 12.07
CA GLN A 54 -15.02 11.17 11.17
C GLN A 54 -15.24 10.87 9.69
N LEU A 55 -15.75 9.68 9.35
CA LEU A 55 -16.09 9.31 7.96
C LEU A 55 -17.23 10.17 7.40
N ALA A 56 -18.08 10.75 8.25
CA ALA A 56 -19.08 11.72 7.82
C ALA A 56 -18.44 12.96 7.14
N ASN A 57 -17.19 13.29 7.47
CA ASN A 57 -16.49 14.38 6.80
C ASN A 57 -16.03 13.99 5.39
N ALA A 58 -15.97 12.70 5.04
CA ALA A 58 -15.61 12.30 3.68
C ALA A 58 -16.72 12.61 2.65
N TYR A 59 -17.97 12.84 3.09
CA TYR A 59 -19.04 13.29 2.20
C TYR A 59 -18.66 14.61 1.52
N GLY A 60 -18.77 14.63 0.18
CA GLY A 60 -18.33 15.75 -0.68
C GLY A 60 -16.95 15.57 -1.33
N LEU A 61 -16.18 14.54 -0.95
CA LEU A 61 -15.05 14.09 -1.78
C LEU A 61 -15.55 13.37 -3.04
N SER A 62 -14.78 13.41 -4.13
CA SER A 62 -15.14 12.70 -5.36
C SER A 62 -15.13 11.18 -5.17
N SER A 63 -14.15 10.66 -4.43
CA SER A 63 -14.15 9.32 -3.87
C SER A 63 -13.10 9.20 -2.77
N LEU A 64 -13.24 8.17 -1.92
CA LEU A 64 -12.27 7.85 -0.87
C LEU A 64 -11.93 6.36 -0.93
N ALA A 65 -10.64 6.05 -0.96
CA ALA A 65 -10.10 4.70 -0.82
C ALA A 65 -9.54 4.49 0.60
N LEU A 66 -9.50 3.23 1.05
CA LEU A 66 -8.97 2.84 2.36
C LEU A 66 -7.70 2.01 2.21
N ASP A 67 -6.59 2.53 2.74
CA ASP A 67 -5.34 1.82 2.95
C ASP A 67 -5.35 1.08 4.30
N SER A 68 -4.73 -0.10 4.35
CA SER A 68 -4.71 -0.99 5.53
C SER A 68 -3.85 -0.46 6.69
N ALA A 69 -2.93 0.46 6.38
CA ALA A 69 -1.86 0.94 7.26
C ALA A 69 -0.72 -0.05 7.52
N GLY A 70 -0.53 -1.11 6.73
CA GLY A 70 0.48 -2.16 6.98
C GLY A 70 1.90 -1.64 7.27
N PHE A 71 2.35 -0.63 6.51
CA PHE A 71 3.63 0.03 6.77
C PHE A 71 3.66 0.79 8.09
N VAL A 72 2.68 1.65 8.33
CA VAL A 72 2.64 2.50 9.53
C VAL A 72 2.45 1.66 10.78
N ALA A 73 1.62 0.62 10.71
CA ALA A 73 1.36 -0.30 11.80
C ALA A 73 2.65 -1.02 12.20
N THR A 74 3.36 -1.62 11.24
CA THR A 74 4.65 -2.27 11.51
C THR A 74 5.69 -1.29 12.06
N ALA A 75 5.88 -0.14 11.38
CA ALA A 75 6.93 0.81 11.74
C ALA A 75 6.71 1.50 13.10
N ALA A 76 5.45 1.69 13.52
CA ALA A 76 5.14 2.38 14.77
C ALA A 76 4.83 1.44 15.93
N TYR A 77 4.32 0.23 15.65
CA TYR A 77 3.76 -0.66 16.67
C TYR A 77 4.31 -2.10 16.60
N GLY A 78 5.16 -2.43 15.63
CA GLY A 78 5.66 -3.81 15.41
C GLY A 78 4.74 -4.68 14.56
N GLY A 79 3.47 -4.27 14.41
CA GLY A 79 2.49 -4.91 13.55
C GLY A 79 1.10 -4.28 13.76
N PHE A 80 0.03 -5.02 13.48
CA PHE A 80 -1.32 -4.45 13.55
C PHE A 80 -1.85 -4.44 14.99
N PRO A 81 -2.14 -3.27 15.56
CA PRO A 81 -2.65 -3.19 16.93
C PRO A 81 -4.16 -3.45 17.02
N TRP A 82 -4.79 -3.87 15.91
CA TRP A 82 -6.21 -4.19 15.77
C TRP A 82 -6.38 -5.53 15.04
N GLY A 83 -7.51 -6.20 15.26
CA GLY A 83 -7.84 -7.43 14.54
C GLY A 83 -8.30 -7.16 13.10
N LEU A 84 -8.19 -8.17 12.23
CA LEU A 84 -8.72 -8.08 10.86
C LEU A 84 -10.25 -7.87 10.84
N GLY A 85 -10.98 -8.46 11.79
CA GLY A 85 -12.42 -8.22 11.95
C GLY A 85 -12.75 -6.75 12.22
N ASP A 86 -12.00 -6.10 13.13
CA ASP A 86 -12.14 -4.67 13.41
C ASP A 86 -11.82 -3.82 12.16
N TYR A 87 -10.78 -4.21 11.42
CA TYR A 87 -10.42 -3.51 10.18
C TYR A 87 -11.50 -3.62 9.10
N VAL A 88 -12.05 -4.82 8.89
CA VAL A 88 -13.15 -5.01 7.93
C VAL A 88 -14.43 -4.31 8.39
N ALA A 89 -14.70 -4.25 9.69
CA ALA A 89 -15.81 -3.45 10.23
C ALA A 89 -15.62 -1.95 9.93
N LEU A 90 -14.39 -1.43 9.98
CA LEU A 90 -14.09 -0.08 9.50
C LEU A 90 -14.37 0.05 8.00
N ALA A 91 -13.88 -0.89 7.18
CA ALA A 91 -14.12 -0.87 5.73
C ALA A 91 -15.63 -0.92 5.38
N ALA A 92 -16.44 -1.62 6.17
CA ALA A 92 -17.89 -1.70 6.00
C ALA A 92 -18.64 -0.43 6.45
N SER A 93 -17.99 0.44 7.25
CA SER A 93 -18.65 1.62 7.84
C SER A 93 -18.79 2.81 6.88
N TYR A 94 -18.23 2.73 5.67
CA TYR A 94 -18.32 3.77 4.64
C TYR A 94 -18.21 3.18 3.23
N PRO A 95 -18.87 3.75 2.20
CA PRO A 95 -18.76 3.28 0.83
C PRO A 95 -17.43 3.69 0.19
N PHE A 96 -16.33 3.09 0.64
CA PHE A 96 -15.02 3.31 0.02
C PHE A 96 -15.03 2.84 -1.44
N ARG A 97 -14.36 3.60 -2.31
CA ARG A 97 -14.15 3.20 -3.73
C ARG A 97 -13.53 1.82 -3.82
N TRP A 98 -12.57 1.58 -2.94
CA TRP A 98 -12.02 0.27 -2.63
C TRP A 98 -11.39 0.30 -1.25
N TRP A 99 -11.22 -0.86 -0.65
CA TRP A 99 -10.50 -1.07 0.59
C TRP A 99 -9.43 -2.15 0.39
N ALA A 100 -8.20 -1.82 0.77
CA ALA A 100 -7.05 -2.71 0.62
C ALA A 100 -7.17 -3.90 1.59
N SER A 101 -6.71 -5.08 1.18
CA SER A 101 -6.40 -6.12 2.16
C SER A 101 -5.34 -5.63 3.15
N ALA A 102 -5.37 -6.15 4.38
CA ALA A 102 -4.20 -6.05 5.25
C ALA A 102 -3.00 -6.74 4.60
N ASP A 103 -1.83 -6.13 4.73
CA ASP A 103 -0.60 -6.55 4.08
C ASP A 103 0.63 -6.31 4.98
N TYR A 104 1.70 -7.04 4.70
CA TYR A 104 2.94 -7.00 5.48
C TYR A 104 4.06 -6.47 4.59
N CYS A 105 4.30 -5.17 4.72
CA CYS A 105 5.25 -4.39 3.93
C CYS A 105 6.70 -4.91 4.02
N VAL A 106 7.45 -4.93 2.92
CA VAL A 106 8.80 -5.54 2.83
C VAL A 106 9.92 -4.53 2.56
N GLU A 107 9.70 -3.25 2.87
CA GLU A 107 10.70 -2.19 2.80
C GLU A 107 11.98 -2.59 3.57
N PRO A 108 13.19 -2.19 3.12
CA PRO A 108 14.44 -2.57 3.77
C PRO A 108 14.56 -2.23 5.25
N GLU A 109 13.85 -1.19 5.71
CA GLU A 109 13.81 -0.82 7.13
C GLU A 109 12.92 -1.73 7.99
N ILE A 110 12.08 -2.53 7.36
CA ILE A 110 11.14 -3.46 7.99
C ILE A 110 11.61 -4.90 7.82
N ALA A 111 11.91 -5.32 6.59
CA ALA A 111 12.42 -6.65 6.28
C ALA A 111 13.91 -6.55 5.96
N ARG A 112 14.78 -7.09 6.80
CA ARG A 112 16.24 -6.90 6.68
C ARG A 112 16.89 -7.89 5.74
N ASP A 113 16.34 -9.09 5.65
CA ASP A 113 16.88 -10.18 4.86
C ASP A 113 15.82 -10.87 3.98
N ARG A 114 16.27 -11.86 3.19
CA ARG A 114 15.43 -12.60 2.26
C ARG A 114 14.35 -13.43 2.97
N ALA A 115 14.68 -14.02 4.11
CA ALA A 115 13.75 -14.86 4.87
C ALA A 115 12.60 -14.03 5.43
N GLU A 116 12.88 -12.84 5.97
CA GLU A 116 11.86 -11.88 6.42
C GLU A 116 10.98 -11.39 5.27
N VAL A 117 11.54 -11.14 4.07
CA VAL A 117 10.73 -10.78 2.89
C VAL A 117 9.75 -11.91 2.56
N LEU A 118 10.21 -13.16 2.53
CA LEU A 118 9.38 -14.33 2.20
C LEU A 118 8.30 -14.60 3.26
N ASP A 119 8.62 -14.48 4.54
CA ASP A 119 7.66 -14.60 5.65
C ASP A 119 6.53 -13.57 5.50
N ARG A 120 6.89 -12.31 5.21
CA ARG A 120 5.91 -11.22 5.08
C ARG A 120 5.05 -11.35 3.82
N ILE A 121 5.59 -11.88 2.73
CA ILE A 121 4.77 -12.26 1.55
C ILE A 121 3.74 -13.33 1.94
N SER A 122 4.16 -14.35 2.68
CA SER A 122 3.29 -15.45 3.13
C SER A 122 2.17 -14.94 4.04
N ARG A 123 2.50 -14.06 4.99
CA ARG A 123 1.50 -13.38 5.84
C ARG A 123 0.57 -12.47 5.05
N THR A 124 1.06 -11.81 4.00
CA THR A 124 0.23 -11.00 3.11
C THR A 124 -0.77 -11.86 2.35
N ILE A 125 -0.34 -13.03 1.85
CA ILE A 125 -1.23 -14.00 1.20
C ILE A 125 -2.34 -14.44 2.17
N ARG A 126 -1.97 -14.80 3.40
CA ARG A 126 -2.94 -15.18 4.43
C ARG A 126 -3.92 -14.05 4.75
N ALA A 127 -3.41 -12.84 5.02
CA ALA A 127 -4.25 -11.69 5.34
C ALA A 127 -5.19 -11.28 4.19
N ASN A 128 -4.77 -11.44 2.93
CA ASN A 128 -5.67 -11.27 1.78
C ASN A 128 -6.84 -12.24 1.82
N ARG A 129 -6.58 -13.53 2.09
CA ARG A 129 -7.62 -14.57 2.16
C ARG A 129 -8.59 -14.28 3.31
N ASP A 130 -8.07 -13.92 4.48
CA ASP A 130 -8.87 -13.57 5.66
C ASP A 130 -9.70 -12.33 5.46
N CYS A 131 -9.10 -11.25 4.93
CA CYS A 131 -9.84 -10.04 4.58
C CYS A 131 -10.95 -10.36 3.57
N LEU A 132 -10.67 -11.13 2.52
CA LEU A 132 -11.69 -11.48 1.53
C LEU A 132 -12.86 -12.26 2.16
N MET A 133 -12.59 -13.23 3.03
CA MET A 133 -13.63 -13.97 3.75
C MET A 133 -14.48 -13.04 4.62
N LEU A 134 -13.84 -12.24 5.48
CA LEU A 134 -14.53 -11.28 6.33
C LEU A 134 -15.31 -10.24 5.51
N GLY A 135 -14.75 -9.81 4.37
CA GLY A 135 -15.38 -8.89 3.44
C GLY A 135 -16.60 -9.48 2.73
N ARG A 136 -16.62 -10.80 2.49
CA ARG A 136 -17.81 -11.51 2.00
C ARG A 136 -18.90 -11.54 3.05
N ASP A 137 -18.55 -11.91 4.27
CA ASP A 137 -19.48 -11.97 5.39
C ASP A 137 -20.09 -10.59 5.68
N ALA A 138 -19.30 -9.53 5.53
CA ALA A 138 -19.74 -8.14 5.65
C ALA A 138 -20.43 -7.56 4.40
N GLY A 139 -20.51 -8.30 3.29
CA GLY A 139 -21.15 -7.85 2.05
C GLY A 139 -20.39 -6.79 1.24
N ILE A 140 -19.09 -6.59 1.50
CA ILE A 140 -18.23 -5.57 0.86
C ILE A 140 -17.14 -6.14 -0.07
N GLU A 141 -17.23 -7.42 -0.46
CA GLU A 141 -16.29 -8.06 -1.40
C GLU A 141 -16.14 -7.29 -2.73
N ARG A 142 -17.19 -6.61 -3.21
CA ARG A 142 -17.19 -5.93 -4.51
C ARG A 142 -16.21 -4.75 -4.59
N THR A 143 -15.80 -4.20 -3.45
CA THR A 143 -14.85 -3.09 -3.36
C THR A 143 -13.52 -3.54 -2.75
N PHE A 144 -13.30 -4.84 -2.60
CA PHE A 144 -12.05 -5.40 -2.10
C PHE A 144 -10.90 -5.18 -3.09
N LEU A 145 -9.77 -4.67 -2.60
CA LEU A 145 -8.52 -4.56 -3.35
C LEU A 145 -7.50 -5.55 -2.76
N PRO A 146 -7.25 -6.70 -3.42
CA PRO A 146 -6.17 -7.58 -2.99
C PRO A 146 -4.84 -6.85 -3.14
N VAL A 147 -3.94 -7.00 -2.17
CA VAL A 147 -2.60 -6.39 -2.19
C VAL A 147 -1.54 -7.46 -2.31
N ILE A 148 -0.66 -7.33 -3.31
CA ILE A 148 0.54 -8.16 -3.46
C ILE A 148 1.76 -7.44 -2.88
N GLN A 149 2.70 -8.22 -2.36
CA GLN A 149 3.93 -7.74 -1.73
C GLN A 149 5.15 -8.41 -2.34
N GLY A 150 6.29 -7.72 -2.28
CA GLY A 150 7.55 -8.25 -2.79
C GLY A 150 8.72 -7.27 -2.79
N ARG A 151 9.94 -7.78 -2.82
CA ARG A 151 11.14 -6.96 -3.02
C ARG A 151 11.58 -7.01 -4.48
N ARG A 152 11.66 -8.20 -5.06
CA ARG A 152 12.02 -8.43 -6.47
C ARG A 152 10.78 -8.68 -7.33
N PRO A 153 10.85 -8.50 -8.67
CA PRO A 153 9.74 -8.82 -9.55
C PRO A 153 9.12 -10.22 -9.33
N GLN A 154 9.96 -11.24 -9.11
CA GLN A 154 9.53 -12.63 -8.87
C GLN A 154 8.78 -12.81 -7.54
N ASP A 155 9.03 -11.96 -6.55
CA ASP A 155 8.26 -11.99 -5.30
C ASP A 155 6.80 -11.61 -5.55
N TYR A 156 6.60 -10.59 -6.39
CA TYR A 156 5.26 -10.14 -6.75
C TYR A 156 4.54 -11.16 -7.61
N GLU A 157 5.25 -11.87 -8.48
CA GLU A 157 4.71 -13.00 -9.25
C GLU A 157 4.22 -14.12 -8.33
N ARG A 158 5.07 -14.61 -7.41
CA ARG A 158 4.69 -15.62 -6.41
C ARG A 158 3.44 -15.19 -5.63
N CYS A 159 3.41 -13.94 -5.18
CA CYS A 159 2.28 -13.40 -4.43
C CYS A 159 1.01 -13.32 -5.29
N ALA A 160 1.14 -12.91 -6.55
CA ALA A 160 0.03 -12.82 -7.50
C ALA A 160 -0.51 -14.22 -7.89
N GLU A 161 0.34 -15.23 -8.06
CA GLU A 161 -0.07 -16.61 -8.29
C GLU A 161 -0.88 -17.15 -7.10
N ALA A 162 -0.37 -16.99 -5.87
CA ALA A 162 -1.05 -17.41 -4.66
C ALA A 162 -2.40 -16.70 -4.42
N LEU A 163 -2.58 -15.52 -5.03
CA LEU A 163 -3.77 -14.67 -4.95
C LEU A 163 -4.52 -14.56 -6.29
N TRP A 164 -4.30 -15.48 -7.23
CA TRP A 164 -4.87 -15.42 -8.56
C TRP A 164 -6.41 -15.33 -8.56
N GLY A 165 -7.06 -16.10 -7.70
CA GLY A 165 -8.52 -16.12 -7.55
C GLY A 165 -9.11 -14.76 -7.21
N PRO A 166 -8.70 -14.11 -6.10
CA PRO A 166 -9.09 -12.74 -5.77
C PRO A 166 -8.76 -11.73 -6.88
N ILE A 167 -7.53 -11.74 -7.42
CA ILE A 167 -7.06 -10.78 -8.44
C ILE A 167 -7.90 -10.88 -9.72
N SER A 168 -8.18 -12.10 -10.19
CA SER A 168 -8.98 -12.35 -11.39
C SER A 168 -10.41 -11.86 -11.26
N ARG A 169 -11.01 -12.01 -10.07
CA ARG A 169 -12.37 -11.54 -9.79
C ARG A 169 -12.45 -10.02 -9.76
N GLN A 170 -11.53 -9.37 -9.06
CA GLN A 170 -11.55 -7.91 -8.90
C GLN A 170 -11.04 -7.17 -10.13
N ARG A 171 -10.23 -7.83 -10.97
CA ARG A 171 -9.51 -7.22 -12.12
C ARG A 171 -8.71 -5.97 -11.70
N ARG A 172 -8.37 -5.89 -10.43
CA ARG A 172 -7.57 -4.83 -9.82
C ARG A 172 -6.73 -5.44 -8.70
N VAL A 173 -5.50 -4.98 -8.57
CA VAL A 173 -4.58 -5.40 -7.50
C VAL A 173 -3.77 -4.19 -7.02
N GLY A 174 -3.61 -4.10 -5.71
CA GLY A 174 -2.72 -3.14 -5.07
C GLY A 174 -1.30 -3.69 -5.01
N VAL A 175 -0.30 -2.86 -5.28
CA VAL A 175 1.11 -3.26 -5.29
C VAL A 175 1.82 -2.53 -4.16
N GLY A 176 2.09 -3.27 -3.09
CA GLY A 176 2.70 -2.76 -1.86
C GLY A 176 4.20 -2.48 -2.00
N SER A 177 4.80 -1.88 -0.97
CA SER A 177 6.26 -1.61 -0.87
C SER A 177 6.88 -0.93 -2.10
N MET A 178 6.09 -0.07 -2.74
CA MET A 178 6.53 0.86 -3.78
C MET A 178 7.07 2.17 -3.19
N CYS A 179 6.68 2.50 -1.95
CA CYS A 179 7.18 3.66 -1.25
C CYS A 179 8.70 3.53 -1.05
N ARG A 180 9.42 4.66 -1.17
CA ARG A 180 10.88 4.78 -1.04
C ARG A 180 11.74 4.05 -2.07
N ARG A 181 11.20 3.06 -2.79
CA ARG A 181 11.86 2.33 -3.88
C ARG A 181 12.48 3.27 -4.91
N ASP A 182 13.60 2.85 -5.47
CA ASP A 182 14.24 3.56 -6.58
C ASP A 182 13.42 3.41 -7.86
N VAL A 183 13.53 4.40 -8.74
CA VAL A 183 12.85 4.34 -10.04
C VAL A 183 13.45 3.22 -10.90
N ARG A 184 14.77 3.02 -10.81
CA ARG A 184 15.58 2.13 -11.66
C ARG A 184 16.14 0.97 -10.84
N GLY A 185 16.75 0.01 -11.54
CA GLY A 185 17.39 -1.17 -10.96
C GLY A 185 16.46 -2.38 -10.95
N ASP A 186 17.01 -3.54 -10.63
CA ASP A 186 16.31 -4.84 -10.69
C ASP A 186 15.19 -4.95 -9.65
N GLU A 187 15.32 -4.19 -8.55
CA GLU A 187 14.29 -3.96 -7.54
C GLU A 187 13.65 -2.56 -7.69
N GLY A 188 13.79 -1.90 -8.84
CA GLY A 188 13.18 -0.60 -9.10
C GLY A 188 11.67 -0.70 -9.31
N VAL A 189 10.95 0.41 -9.11
CA VAL A 189 9.50 0.48 -9.37
C VAL A 189 9.18 0.04 -10.81
N ILE A 190 10.02 0.43 -11.78
CA ILE A 190 9.78 0.11 -13.18
C ILE A 190 9.99 -1.38 -13.49
N ALA A 191 11.01 -2.02 -12.90
CA ALA A 191 11.24 -3.45 -13.08
C ALA A 191 10.03 -4.28 -12.58
N VAL A 192 9.45 -3.90 -11.44
CA VAL A 192 8.26 -4.57 -10.92
C VAL A 192 7.05 -4.35 -11.82
N VAL A 193 6.81 -3.11 -12.26
CA VAL A 193 5.65 -2.81 -13.13
C VAL A 193 5.76 -3.48 -14.49
N GLU A 194 6.95 -3.47 -15.10
CA GLU A 194 7.22 -4.14 -16.38
C GLU A 194 6.97 -5.65 -16.28
N HIS A 195 7.46 -6.29 -15.21
CA HIS A 195 7.22 -7.71 -14.96
C HIS A 195 5.74 -8.02 -14.77
N LEU A 196 5.04 -7.25 -13.93
CA LEU A 196 3.61 -7.42 -13.69
C LEU A 196 2.78 -7.17 -14.97
N ASP A 197 3.22 -6.26 -15.83
CA ASP A 197 2.55 -6.01 -17.10
C ASP A 197 2.63 -7.23 -18.04
N ALA A 198 3.76 -7.92 -18.04
CA ALA A 198 3.99 -9.11 -18.85
C ALA A 198 3.19 -10.34 -18.37
N ILE A 199 3.03 -10.52 -17.05
CA ILE A 199 2.43 -11.75 -16.50
C ILE A 199 0.93 -11.63 -16.19
N LEU A 200 0.42 -10.42 -15.90
CA LEU A 200 -0.99 -10.25 -15.53
C LEU A 200 -1.88 -10.12 -16.77
N PRO A 201 -3.13 -10.64 -16.74
CA PRO A 201 -4.09 -10.46 -17.83
C PRO A 201 -4.26 -8.98 -18.18
N ALA A 202 -4.36 -8.64 -19.47
CA ALA A 202 -4.49 -7.25 -19.93
C ALA A 202 -5.64 -6.46 -19.28
N SER A 203 -6.68 -7.15 -18.77
CA SER A 203 -7.79 -6.52 -18.06
C SER A 203 -7.51 -6.12 -16.62
N THR A 204 -6.42 -6.61 -16.01
CA THR A 204 -6.11 -6.37 -14.61
C THR A 204 -5.41 -5.02 -14.46
N ARG A 205 -5.88 -4.15 -13.57
CA ARG A 205 -5.25 -2.84 -13.35
C ARG A 205 -4.56 -2.71 -11.99
N LEU A 206 -3.51 -1.91 -11.93
CA LEU A 206 -2.69 -1.73 -10.74
C LEU A 206 -3.07 -0.46 -9.97
N HIS A 207 -3.12 -0.57 -8.65
CA HIS A 207 -2.92 0.56 -7.75
C HIS A 207 -1.50 0.48 -7.18
N LEU A 208 -0.67 1.51 -7.36
CA LEU A 208 0.69 1.51 -6.81
C LEU A 208 0.77 2.39 -5.56
N PHE A 209 1.11 1.79 -4.42
CA PHE A 209 1.07 2.47 -3.13
C PHE A 209 2.28 3.38 -2.88
N GLY A 210 2.05 4.68 -2.64
CA GLY A 210 3.10 5.60 -2.18
C GLY A 210 4.20 5.91 -3.21
N VAL A 211 3.92 5.78 -4.50
CA VAL A 211 4.88 6.05 -5.58
C VAL A 211 5.34 7.52 -5.58
N LYS A 212 6.65 7.74 -5.69
CA LYS A 212 7.24 9.08 -5.81
C LYS A 212 6.93 9.69 -7.18
N GLY A 213 6.71 11.00 -7.20
CA GLY A 213 6.42 11.74 -8.42
C GLY A 213 7.47 11.60 -9.54
N ASP A 214 8.73 11.33 -9.20
CA ASP A 214 9.82 11.20 -10.19
C ASP A 214 9.75 9.89 -10.99
N ALA A 215 8.98 8.90 -10.52
CA ALA A 215 8.68 7.69 -11.27
C ALA A 215 7.64 7.91 -12.38
N ILE A 216 6.77 8.93 -12.24
CA ILE A 216 5.60 9.13 -13.12
C ILE A 216 5.98 9.10 -14.62
N PRO A 217 6.98 9.85 -15.12
CA PRO A 217 7.31 9.85 -16.54
C PRO A 217 7.66 8.46 -17.09
N TYR A 218 8.24 7.60 -16.26
CA TYR A 218 8.64 6.23 -16.62
C TYR A 218 7.50 5.21 -16.46
N LEU A 219 6.43 5.57 -15.75
CA LEU A 219 5.22 4.77 -15.61
C LEU A 219 4.21 5.02 -16.74
N LEU A 220 4.31 6.15 -17.44
CA LEU A 220 3.43 6.49 -18.56
C LEU A 220 3.35 5.43 -19.68
N PRO A 221 4.42 4.72 -20.06
CA PRO A 221 4.32 3.60 -21.01
C PRO A 221 3.34 2.50 -20.55
N TYR A 222 3.17 2.34 -19.24
CA TYR A 222 2.31 1.35 -18.60
C TYR A 222 0.95 1.93 -18.17
N ALA A 223 0.53 3.08 -18.71
CA ALA A 223 -0.73 3.73 -18.34
C ALA A 223 -1.99 2.88 -18.64
N HIS A 224 -1.86 1.85 -19.49
CA HIS A 224 -2.92 0.88 -19.73
C HIS A 224 -3.06 -0.12 -18.57
N ARG A 225 -1.95 -0.44 -17.91
CA ARG A 225 -1.84 -1.34 -16.76
C ARG A 225 -2.13 -0.65 -15.44
N ILE A 226 -1.75 0.61 -15.30
CA ILE A 226 -1.87 1.36 -14.04
C ILE A 226 -3.20 2.11 -14.01
N GLU A 227 -4.00 1.90 -12.96
CA GLU A 227 -5.20 2.70 -12.71
C GLU A 227 -4.89 3.92 -11.86
N THR A 228 -4.26 3.70 -10.71
CA THR A 228 -4.10 4.73 -9.69
C THR A 228 -2.73 4.67 -9.04
N LEU A 229 -2.24 5.84 -8.61
CA LEU A 229 -1.10 6.01 -7.71
C LEU A 229 -1.58 6.81 -6.51
N ASP A 230 -1.08 6.57 -5.30
CA ASP A 230 -1.28 7.50 -4.19
C ASP A 230 0.04 8.09 -3.68
N SER A 231 -0.07 9.22 -2.99
CA SER A 231 1.05 9.74 -2.20
C SER A 231 0.59 10.75 -1.16
N GLN A 232 1.35 10.80 -0.07
CA GLN A 232 1.31 11.87 0.95
C GLN A 232 2.57 12.74 0.93
N ALA A 233 3.40 12.69 -0.13
CA ALA A 233 4.70 13.38 -0.16
C ALA A 233 4.62 14.90 0.10
N TYR A 234 3.49 15.53 -0.20
CA TYR A 234 3.23 16.94 0.12
C TYR A 234 3.30 17.24 1.62
N GLY A 235 2.94 16.29 2.49
CA GLY A 235 3.06 16.44 3.94
C GLY A 235 4.50 16.42 4.43
N ILE A 236 5.37 15.65 3.78
CA ILE A 236 6.81 15.63 4.05
C ILE A 236 7.43 16.95 3.60
N SER A 237 7.07 17.43 2.41
CA SER A 237 7.49 18.76 1.91
C SER A 237 7.08 19.87 2.89
N ALA A 238 5.82 19.90 3.30
CA ALA A 238 5.31 20.86 4.27
C ALA A 238 6.04 20.78 5.63
N ARG A 239 6.33 19.56 6.13
CA ARG A 239 7.09 19.38 7.37
C ARG A 239 8.51 19.92 7.26
N ARG A 240 9.24 19.58 6.19
CA ARG A 240 10.62 20.04 5.96
C ARG A 240 10.68 21.56 5.84
N GLU A 241 9.71 22.15 5.16
CA GLU A 241 9.65 23.59 4.97
C GLU A 241 9.28 24.36 6.23
N ALA A 242 8.26 23.91 6.96
CA ALA A 242 7.88 24.49 8.24
C ALA A 242 9.06 24.48 9.22
N HIS A 243 9.82 23.37 9.28
CA HIS A 243 11.04 23.27 10.08
C HIS A 243 12.12 24.26 9.64
N ARG A 244 12.43 24.32 8.33
CA ARG A 244 13.41 25.25 7.76
C ARG A 244 13.07 26.71 8.06
N ARG A 245 11.78 27.06 7.94
CA ARG A 245 11.26 28.42 8.19
C ARG A 245 11.00 28.69 9.68
N ARG A 246 11.15 27.71 10.56
CA ARG A 246 10.78 27.77 12.00
C ARG A 246 9.33 28.26 12.21
N THR A 247 8.41 27.79 11.37
CA THR A 247 6.98 28.14 11.44
C THR A 247 6.14 26.92 11.80
N ARG A 248 4.89 27.15 12.24
CA ARG A 248 3.94 26.07 12.53
C ARG A 248 3.45 25.43 11.23
N LYS A 249 3.45 24.08 11.17
CA LYS A 249 2.86 23.30 10.08
C LYS A 249 1.34 23.21 10.23
N SER A 250 0.63 24.31 9.95
CA SER A 250 -0.84 24.35 10.02
C SER A 250 -1.49 23.59 8.86
N ASP A 251 -2.76 23.21 9.00
CA ASP A 251 -3.52 22.55 7.92
C ASP A 251 -3.64 23.42 6.67
N ARG A 252 -3.75 24.74 6.82
CA ARG A 252 -3.72 25.67 5.68
C ARG A 252 -2.40 25.56 4.92
N PHE A 253 -1.28 25.54 5.65
CA PHE A 253 0.05 25.39 5.08
C PHE A 253 0.20 24.06 4.34
N VAL A 254 -0.26 22.95 4.95
CA VAL A 254 -0.26 21.63 4.32
C VAL A 254 -1.15 21.61 3.07
N ALA A 255 -2.32 22.25 3.10
CA ALA A 255 -3.22 22.34 1.96
C ALA A 255 -2.60 23.11 0.76
N ASP A 256 -1.79 24.13 1.02
CA ASP A 256 -1.07 24.85 -0.03
C ASP A 256 0.01 23.98 -0.68
N HIS A 257 0.78 23.24 0.14
CA HIS A 257 1.71 22.24 -0.37
C HIS A 257 1.01 21.12 -1.16
N LEU A 258 -0.17 20.68 -0.73
CA LEU A 258 -0.98 19.67 -1.42
C LEU A 258 -1.34 20.13 -2.83
N GLU A 259 -1.89 21.34 -2.97
CA GLU A 259 -2.31 21.85 -4.28
C GLU A 259 -1.12 22.06 -5.22
N ALA A 260 -0.02 22.64 -4.72
CA ALA A 260 1.20 22.81 -5.51
C ALA A 260 1.78 21.46 -5.95
N TRP A 261 1.82 20.48 -5.03
CA TRP A 261 2.28 19.13 -5.31
C TRP A 261 1.41 18.44 -6.38
N LEU A 262 0.09 18.52 -6.26
CA LEU A 262 -0.85 17.90 -7.20
C LEU A 262 -0.71 18.51 -8.60
N ARG A 263 -0.58 19.84 -8.71
CA ARG A 263 -0.31 20.52 -9.98
C ARG A 263 0.98 19.99 -10.63
N ALA A 264 2.04 19.80 -9.83
CA ALA A 264 3.30 19.25 -10.33
C ALA A 264 3.16 17.80 -10.81
N GLN A 265 2.41 16.95 -10.11
CA GLN A 265 2.20 15.56 -10.55
C GLN A 265 1.36 15.49 -11.82
N ASN A 266 0.31 16.31 -11.91
CA ASN A 266 -0.51 16.43 -13.11
C ASN A 266 0.28 16.95 -14.33
N ALA A 267 1.27 17.83 -14.11
CA ALA A 267 2.18 18.24 -15.19
C ALA A 267 3.04 17.05 -15.67
N LYS A 268 3.54 16.21 -14.75
CA LYS A 268 4.29 15.00 -15.11
C LYS A 268 3.42 13.98 -15.85
N LEU A 269 2.16 13.83 -15.49
CA LEU A 269 1.21 12.95 -16.20
C LEU A 269 0.91 13.39 -17.64
N ARG A 270 1.07 14.70 -17.94
CA ARG A 270 0.90 15.25 -19.29
C ARG A 270 2.20 15.35 -20.08
N ALA A 271 3.34 15.00 -19.48
CA ALA A 271 4.63 15.02 -20.16
C ALA A 271 4.76 13.84 -21.13
N ALA A 272 5.77 13.91 -22.00
CA ALA A 272 6.12 12.77 -22.86
C ALA A 272 6.61 11.59 -22.00
N PRO A 273 6.22 10.35 -22.33
CA PRO A 273 6.75 9.15 -21.65
C PRO A 273 8.27 9.09 -21.76
N ALA A 274 8.93 8.79 -20.65
CA ALA A 274 10.34 8.47 -20.62
C ALA A 274 10.53 6.95 -20.70
N ARG A 275 11.61 6.49 -21.34
CA ARG A 275 11.98 5.07 -21.40
C ARG A 275 13.23 4.82 -20.59
N LEU A 276 13.29 3.67 -19.95
CA LEU A 276 14.51 3.12 -19.37
C LEU A 276 15.06 2.03 -20.29
N PRO A 277 16.38 1.81 -20.30
CA PRO A 277 16.95 0.59 -20.86
C PRO A 277 16.34 -0.63 -20.13
N ILE A 278 16.12 -1.71 -20.87
CA ILE A 278 15.68 -2.99 -20.29
C ILE A 278 16.80 -3.49 -19.37
N ALA A 279 16.46 -3.74 -18.10
CA ALA A 279 17.37 -4.36 -17.16
C ALA A 279 17.40 -5.89 -17.40
N ALA A 280 18.54 -6.52 -17.16
CA ALA A 280 18.62 -7.98 -17.20
C ALA A 280 17.80 -8.58 -16.06
N ALA A 281 17.26 -9.78 -16.26
CA ALA A 281 16.59 -10.49 -15.18
C ALA A 281 17.60 -10.75 -14.04
N PRO A 282 17.22 -10.47 -12.77
CA PRO A 282 18.10 -10.76 -11.65
C PRO A 282 18.34 -12.27 -11.55
N ALA A 283 19.57 -12.65 -11.16
CA ALA A 283 19.91 -14.04 -10.93
C ALA A 283 19.07 -14.62 -9.78
N PRO A 284 18.69 -15.92 -9.83
CA PRO A 284 18.05 -16.59 -8.71
C PRO A 284 18.98 -16.60 -7.49
N ASP A 285 18.40 -16.66 -6.30
CA ASP A 285 19.17 -16.83 -5.07
C ASP A 285 19.94 -18.17 -5.15
N PRO A 286 21.24 -18.20 -4.79
CA PRO A 286 22.00 -19.44 -4.78
C PRO A 286 21.40 -20.41 -3.75
N ALA A 287 21.34 -21.69 -4.12
CA ALA A 287 20.91 -22.73 -3.19
C ALA A 287 21.93 -22.86 -2.03
N PRO A 288 21.49 -23.11 -0.78
CA PRO A 288 22.40 -23.37 0.32
C PRO A 288 23.27 -24.58 0.00
N THR A 289 24.58 -24.45 0.18
CA THR A 289 25.54 -25.56 -0.01
C THR A 289 25.77 -26.35 1.27
N ASP A 290 25.56 -25.73 2.43
CA ASP A 290 25.62 -26.39 3.74
C ASP A 290 24.30 -27.15 4.03
N PRO A 291 24.36 -28.45 4.38
CA PRO A 291 23.18 -29.23 4.71
C PRO A 291 22.35 -28.66 5.87
N TRP A 292 22.98 -27.98 6.84
CA TRP A 292 22.26 -27.37 7.96
C TRP A 292 21.49 -26.12 7.51
N GLU A 293 22.12 -25.25 6.72
CA GLU A 293 21.43 -24.13 6.07
C GLU A 293 20.27 -24.60 5.18
N ALA A 294 20.46 -25.70 4.43
CA ALA A 294 19.40 -26.29 3.60
C ALA A 294 18.22 -26.79 4.45
N ALA A 295 18.49 -27.47 5.57
CA ALA A 295 17.46 -27.93 6.49
C ALA A 295 16.69 -26.77 7.13
N ILE A 296 17.38 -25.68 7.51
CA ILE A 296 16.74 -24.46 8.01
C ILE A 296 15.85 -23.83 6.94
N ALA A 297 16.35 -23.69 5.71
CA ALA A 297 15.59 -23.11 4.61
C ALA A 297 14.32 -23.92 4.30
N GLN A 298 14.41 -25.26 4.36
CA GLN A 298 13.29 -26.16 4.22
C GLN A 298 12.26 -25.99 5.35
N ALA A 299 12.70 -26.00 6.61
CA ALA A 299 11.80 -25.80 7.75
C ALA A 299 11.09 -24.43 7.69
N GLN A 300 11.79 -23.37 7.27
CA GLN A 300 11.20 -22.05 7.07
C GLN A 300 10.17 -22.05 5.92
N ALA A 301 10.37 -22.85 4.87
CA ALA A 301 9.40 -22.99 3.78
C ALA A 301 8.13 -23.69 4.28
N GLU A 302 8.27 -24.79 5.02
CA GLU A 302 7.14 -25.51 5.62
C GLU A 302 6.33 -24.63 6.57
N ILE A 303 7.00 -23.82 7.41
CA ILE A 303 6.32 -22.84 8.28
C ILE A 303 5.50 -21.84 7.45
N ARG A 304 6.04 -21.34 6.34
CA ARG A 304 5.33 -20.40 5.46
C ARG A 304 4.11 -21.06 4.81
N ASP A 305 4.23 -22.31 4.37
CA ASP A 305 3.10 -23.05 3.80
C ASP A 305 1.96 -23.20 4.82
N LEU A 306 2.29 -23.48 6.09
CA LEU A 306 1.33 -23.53 7.19
C LEU A 306 0.69 -22.16 7.48
N ILE A 307 1.46 -21.07 7.38
CA ILE A 307 0.91 -19.70 7.52
C ILE A 307 -0.09 -19.42 6.38
N GLU A 308 0.27 -19.77 5.15
CA GLU A 308 -0.55 -19.52 3.97
C GLU A 308 -1.85 -20.34 3.99
N SER A 309 -1.81 -21.60 4.42
CA SER A 309 -3.00 -22.44 4.60
C SER A 309 -3.87 -21.98 5.78
N GLY A 310 -3.26 -21.35 6.78
CA GLY A 310 -3.91 -20.97 8.04
C GLY A 310 -3.81 -22.03 9.13
N ASP A 311 -3.04 -23.10 8.91
CA ASP A 311 -2.79 -24.14 9.92
C ASP A 311 -1.82 -23.65 11.00
N LEU A 312 -1.06 -22.59 10.70
CA LEU A 312 -0.32 -21.81 11.70
C LEU A 312 -0.87 -20.39 11.73
N LEU A 313 -1.47 -20.01 12.86
CA LEU A 313 -1.67 -18.60 13.17
C LEU A 313 -0.27 -18.00 13.32
N GLY A 314 0.19 -17.28 12.30
CA GLY A 314 1.39 -16.46 12.43
C GLY A 314 1.24 -15.59 13.69
N PRO A 315 2.32 -15.31 14.44
CA PRO A 315 2.19 -14.47 15.62
C PRO A 315 1.50 -13.17 15.19
N VAL A 316 0.37 -12.90 15.84
CA VAL A 316 -0.31 -11.60 15.81
C VAL A 316 0.68 -10.67 16.50
N LEU A 317 1.62 -10.14 15.73
CA LEU A 317 2.53 -9.09 16.13
C LEU A 317 1.86 -7.75 15.83
#